data_AF-A0A821HKW7-F1
#
_entry.id   AF-A0A821HKW7-F1
#
_cell.length_a   1.000
_cell.length_b   1.000
_cell.length_c   1.000
_cell.angle_alpha   90.00
_cell.angle_beta   90.00
_cell.angle_gamma   90.00
#
_symmetry.space_group_name_H-M   'P 1'
#
loop_
_entity.id
_entity.type
_entity.pdbx_description
1 polymer ?
#
loop_
_entity_poly.entity_id
_entity_poly.type
_entity_poly.pdbx_seq_one_letter_code
_entity_poly.pdbx_strand_id
1 'polypeptide(L)'
;MDVFLSQPTSHDHAPQPDHVPAIQLKNEIKARAATTDEPSSSILHSALRTYPISAAGQLPRSNALTLTVRRQRTAETVDANGRLPEKLRKTYRDEDFILHEDEHLIILTTKNNLSILKQNKHWFADVTFKVCADNYYQLFTLHAMMTNVIISLVYELLIGKSSDDYNQFFEKLFEQDNF
;
A
#
# COMPACT_ATOMS: atom_id res chain seq x y z
N MET A 1 31.36 21.04 -28.87
CA MET A 1 30.41 20.66 -27.79
C MET A 1 31.17 20.83 -26.50
N ASP A 2 30.95 21.95 -25.82
CA ASP A 2 31.65 22.26 -24.58
C ASP A 2 30.95 21.57 -23.41
N VAL A 3 31.68 20.68 -22.74
CA VAL A 3 31.21 19.99 -21.54
C VAL A 3 31.39 20.93 -20.36
N PHE A 4 30.29 21.41 -19.78
CA PHE A 4 30.33 22.15 -18.54
C PHE A 4 30.58 21.18 -17.37
N LEU A 5 31.83 21.15 -16.89
CA LEU A 5 32.17 20.52 -15.62
C LEU A 5 31.92 21.53 -14.50
N SER A 6 30.92 21.28 -13.65
CA SER A 6 30.73 22.07 -12.43
C SER A 6 31.89 21.81 -11.48
N GLN A 7 32.54 22.87 -10.99
CA GLN A 7 33.55 22.73 -9.96
C GLN A 7 32.91 22.41 -8.60
N PRO A 8 33.57 21.61 -7.74
CA PRO A 8 33.08 21.37 -6.39
C PRO A 8 32.94 22.69 -5.65
N THR A 9 31.82 22.88 -4.94
CA THR A 9 31.63 24.01 -4.03
C THR A 9 32.67 23.94 -2.90
N SER A 10 33.36 25.06 -2.62
CA SER A 10 34.27 25.15 -1.47
C SER A 10 33.44 25.04 -0.18
N HIS A 11 33.60 23.94 0.55
CA HIS A 11 32.94 23.71 1.84
C HIS A 11 33.90 24.05 2.99
N ASP A 12 34.09 25.34 3.29
CA ASP A 12 34.98 25.86 4.35
C ASP A 12 34.27 25.98 5.73
N HIS A 13 33.66 24.88 6.19
CA HIS A 13 33.08 24.83 7.54
C HIS A 13 33.56 23.60 8.30
N ALA A 14 33.64 23.75 9.62
CA ALA A 14 33.95 22.63 10.51
C ALA A 14 32.86 21.55 10.41
N PRO A 15 33.20 20.27 10.61
CA PRO A 15 32.22 19.19 10.63
C PRO A 15 31.14 19.46 11.67
N GLN A 16 29.88 19.20 11.31
CA GLN A 16 28.74 19.34 12.20
C GLN A 16 28.31 17.94 12.71
N PRO A 17 28.80 17.51 13.88
CA PRO A 17 28.58 16.15 14.39
C PRO A 17 27.10 15.85 14.67
N ASP A 18 26.28 16.88 14.93
CA ASP A 18 24.86 16.74 15.23
C ASP A 18 24.04 16.21 14.05
N HIS A 19 24.57 16.22 12.82
CA HIS A 19 23.93 15.59 11.67
C HIS A 19 24.07 14.07 11.65
N VAL A 20 25.09 13.51 12.33
CA VAL A 20 25.36 12.07 12.31
C VAL A 20 24.15 11.29 12.85
N PRO A 21 23.54 11.64 14.00
CA PRO A 21 22.33 10.98 14.48
C PRO A 21 21.15 11.07 13.52
N ALA A 22 20.95 12.22 12.85
CA ALA A 22 19.86 12.40 11.89
C ALA A 22 20.03 11.50 10.65
N ILE A 23 21.26 11.34 10.17
CA ILE A 23 21.59 10.43 9.06
C ILE A 23 21.36 8.98 9.48
N GLN A 24 21.83 8.59 10.67
CA GLN A 24 21.65 7.24 11.21
C GLN A 24 20.16 6.89 11.37
N LEU A 25 19.38 7.80 11.95
CA LEU A 25 17.92 7.65 12.09
C LEU A 25 17.25 7.42 10.72
N LYS A 26 17.61 8.23 9.73
CA LYS A 26 17.04 8.11 8.37
C LYS A 26 17.39 6.76 7.75
N ASN A 27 18.62 6.28 7.94
CA ASN A 27 19.07 4.99 7.42
C ASN A 27 18.37 3.82 8.13
N GLU A 28 18.20 3.88 9.45
CA GLU A 28 17.44 2.88 10.21
C GLU A 28 16.00 2.79 9.73
N ILE A 29 15.31 3.94 9.63
CA ILE A 29 13.91 4.00 9.19
C ILE A 29 13.79 3.42 7.77
N LYS A 30 14.72 3.74 6.87
CA LYS A 30 14.73 3.17 5.51
C LYS A 30 14.94 1.66 5.53
N ALA A 31 15.93 1.16 6.27
CA ALA A 31 16.22 -0.27 6.34
C ALA A 31 15.02 -1.06 6.89
N ARG A 32 14.39 -0.57 7.96
CA ARG A 32 13.19 -1.20 8.55
C ARG A 32 11.99 -1.10 7.60
N ALA A 33 11.79 0.04 6.94
CA ALA A 33 10.70 0.22 5.98
C ALA A 33 10.84 -0.69 4.74
N ALA A 34 12.06 -1.04 4.33
CA ALA A 34 12.32 -1.92 3.19
C ALA A 34 12.11 -3.41 3.50
N THR A 35 12.12 -3.79 4.78
CA THR A 35 12.14 -5.20 5.21
C THR A 35 10.89 -5.61 6.00
N THR A 36 10.05 -4.64 6.39
CA THR A 36 8.88 -4.88 7.25
C THR A 36 7.65 -4.12 6.76
N ASP A 37 6.48 -4.67 7.06
CA ASP A 37 5.16 -4.08 6.74
C ASP A 37 4.55 -3.31 7.93
N GLU A 38 5.33 -3.02 8.98
CA GLU A 38 4.88 -2.29 10.18
C GLU A 38 4.26 -0.92 9.85
N PRO A 39 3.31 -0.39 10.63
CA PRO A 39 2.83 0.98 10.42
C PRO A 39 3.96 2.01 10.48
N SER A 40 3.92 3.05 9.64
CA SER A 40 4.94 4.11 9.64
C SER A 40 5.10 4.75 11.02
N SER A 41 4.01 4.89 11.78
CA SER A 41 4.04 5.37 13.16
C SER A 41 4.86 4.46 14.08
N SER A 42 4.71 3.13 13.97
CA SER A 42 5.51 2.16 14.74
C SER A 42 7.00 2.33 14.49
N ILE A 43 7.38 2.34 13.20
CA ILE A 43 8.78 2.50 12.78
C ILE A 43 9.37 3.81 13.34
N LEU A 44 8.62 4.91 13.22
CA LEU A 44 9.04 6.23 13.68
C LEU A 44 9.17 6.29 15.20
N HIS A 45 8.16 5.84 15.95
CA HIS A 45 8.20 5.88 17.40
C HIS A 45 9.33 5.03 17.97
N SER A 46 9.56 3.86 17.37
CA SER A 46 10.67 2.99 17.74
C SER A 46 12.03 3.67 17.50
N ALA A 47 12.25 4.21 16.31
CA ALA A 47 13.52 4.84 15.93
C ALA A 47 13.79 6.15 16.69
N LEU A 48 12.75 6.94 16.98
CA LEU A 48 12.87 8.18 17.75
C LEU A 48 13.20 7.95 19.23
N ARG A 49 12.87 6.78 19.78
CA ARG A 49 13.11 6.46 21.20
C ARG A 49 14.60 6.50 21.56
N THR A 50 15.47 6.16 20.61
CA THR A 50 16.92 6.13 20.77
C THR A 50 17.61 7.39 20.24
N TYR A 51 16.83 8.39 19.76
CA TYR A 51 17.40 9.61 19.18
C TYR A 51 17.94 10.54 20.28
N PRO A 52 19.20 11.02 20.16
CA PRO A 52 19.82 11.81 21.21
C PRO A 52 19.25 13.23 21.26
N ILE A 53 18.91 13.68 22.47
CA ILE A 53 18.37 15.03 22.73
C ILE A 53 19.34 16.12 22.28
N SER A 54 20.66 15.87 22.38
CA SER A 54 21.70 16.81 21.94
C SER A 54 21.62 17.13 20.45
N ALA A 55 21.09 16.23 19.62
CA ALA A 55 20.91 16.42 18.18
C ALA A 55 19.47 16.76 17.79
N ALA A 56 18.61 17.15 18.74
CA ALA A 56 17.20 17.45 18.49
C ALA A 56 17.00 18.56 17.44
N GLY A 57 17.93 19.53 17.38
CA GLY A 57 17.89 20.61 16.38
C GLY A 57 18.06 20.12 14.93
N GLN A 58 18.63 18.94 14.72
CA GLN A 58 18.81 18.32 13.40
C GLN A 58 17.73 17.32 13.04
N LEU A 59 16.75 17.10 13.93
CA LEU A 59 15.68 16.13 13.70
C LEU A 59 14.74 16.62 12.58
N PRO A 60 14.55 15.84 11.49
CA PRO A 60 13.58 16.21 10.48
C PRO A 60 12.15 16.18 11.03
N ARG A 61 11.27 16.98 10.43
CA ARG A 61 9.83 16.96 10.78
C ARG A 61 9.26 15.55 10.63
N SER A 62 8.36 15.18 11.55
CA SER A 62 7.69 13.87 11.55
C SER A 62 7.10 13.51 10.18
N ASN A 63 6.41 14.44 9.52
CA ASN A 63 5.85 14.23 8.17
C ASN A 63 6.92 13.88 7.12
N ALA A 64 8.11 14.48 7.19
CA ALA A 64 9.20 14.16 6.27
C ALA A 64 9.75 12.75 6.49
N LEU A 65 9.81 12.30 7.74
CA LEU A 65 10.19 10.94 8.09
C LEU A 65 9.11 9.93 7.66
N THR A 66 7.83 10.24 7.87
CA THR A 66 6.70 9.43 7.36
C THR A 66 6.76 9.27 5.85
N LEU A 67 7.01 10.36 5.12
CA LEU A 67 7.17 10.31 3.66
C LEU A 67 8.40 9.49 3.25
N THR A 68 9.47 9.51 4.04
CA THR A 68 10.66 8.68 3.79
C THR A 68 10.32 7.20 3.90
N VAL A 69 9.57 6.79 4.93
CA VAL A 69 9.06 5.40 5.06
C VAL A 69 8.24 5.01 3.83
N ARG A 70 7.26 5.85 3.47
CA ARG A 70 6.35 5.58 2.35
C ARG A 70 7.09 5.45 1.01
N ARG A 71 8.06 6.33 0.74
CA ARG A 71 8.88 6.27 -0.47
C ARG A 71 9.75 5.02 -0.53
N GLN A 72 10.26 4.58 0.62
CA GLN A 72 11.08 3.38 0.69
C GLN A 72 10.27 2.11 0.41
N ARG A 73 8.98 2.11 0.78
CA ARG A 73 8.01 1.06 0.45
C ARG A 73 7.45 1.22 -0.96
N THR A 74 8.34 1.33 -1.94
CA THR A 74 7.90 1.34 -3.34
C THR A 74 7.05 0.09 -3.57
N ALA A 75 5.87 0.26 -4.17
CA ALA A 75 4.98 -0.84 -4.46
C ALA A 75 5.73 -1.87 -5.32
N GLU A 76 5.58 -3.15 -5.00
CA GLU A 76 6.12 -4.22 -5.84
C GLU A 76 5.50 -4.09 -7.24
N THR A 77 6.34 -4.17 -8.26
CA THR A 77 5.89 -4.13 -9.65
C THR A 77 5.21 -5.44 -9.99
N VAL A 78 4.23 -5.38 -10.90
CA VAL A 78 3.66 -6.58 -11.52
C VAL A 78 4.74 -7.49 -12.11
N ASP A 79 4.46 -8.78 -12.19
CA ASP A 79 5.38 -9.76 -12.77
C ASP A 79 5.52 -9.58 -14.30
N ALA A 80 6.32 -10.44 -14.93
CA ALA A 80 6.56 -10.38 -16.38
C ALA A 80 5.28 -10.56 -17.24
N ASN A 81 4.21 -11.10 -16.65
CA ASN A 81 2.91 -11.31 -17.29
C ASN A 81 1.87 -10.27 -16.85
N GLY A 82 2.28 -9.22 -16.12
CA GLY A 82 1.36 -8.18 -15.63
C GLY A 82 0.54 -8.60 -14.41
N ARG A 83 0.85 -9.73 -13.76
CA ARG A 83 0.11 -10.22 -12.59
C ARG A 83 0.64 -9.63 -11.28
N LEU A 84 -0.23 -9.60 -10.28
CA LEU A 84 0.10 -9.23 -8.91
C LEU A 84 1.18 -10.18 -8.34
N PRO A 85 2.23 -9.63 -7.71
CA PRO A 85 3.28 -10.40 -7.03
C PRO A 85 2.73 -11.43 -6.06
N GLU A 86 3.38 -12.60 -5.98
CA GLU A 86 2.95 -13.74 -5.15
C GLU A 86 2.67 -13.36 -3.69
N LYS A 87 3.50 -12.48 -3.11
CA LYS A 87 3.34 -11.98 -1.74
C LYS A 87 2.00 -11.28 -1.50
N LEU A 88 1.41 -10.67 -2.53
CA LEU A 88 0.13 -9.95 -2.47
C LEU A 88 -1.08 -10.83 -2.81
N ARG A 89 -0.86 -12.06 -3.29
CA ARG A 89 -1.96 -12.96 -3.69
C ARG A 89 -2.63 -13.67 -2.52
N LYS A 90 -2.04 -13.60 -1.34
CA LYS A 90 -2.50 -14.27 -0.13
C LYS A 90 -2.68 -13.33 1.04
N THR A 91 -3.56 -13.69 1.96
CA THR A 91 -3.71 -13.00 3.24
C THR A 91 -2.56 -13.32 4.19
N TYR A 92 -2.44 -12.57 5.29
CA TYR A 92 -1.50 -12.89 6.38
C TYR A 92 -1.77 -14.24 7.07
N ARG A 93 -2.91 -14.88 6.78
CA ARG A 93 -3.26 -16.22 7.25
C ARG A 93 -3.00 -17.31 6.21
N ASP A 94 -2.28 -16.98 5.14
CA ASP A 94 -1.97 -17.88 4.01
C ASP A 94 -3.21 -18.36 3.23
N GLU A 95 -4.31 -17.61 3.31
CA GLU A 95 -5.51 -17.85 2.49
C GLU A 95 -5.38 -17.16 1.13
N ASP A 96 -5.79 -17.83 0.05
CA ASP A 96 -5.88 -17.21 -1.28
C ASP A 96 -6.80 -15.98 -1.25
N PHE A 97 -6.31 -14.87 -1.78
CA PHE A 97 -6.98 -13.57 -1.76
C PHE A 97 -7.27 -13.01 -3.16
N ILE A 98 -6.97 -13.75 -4.22
CA ILE A 98 -7.30 -13.39 -5.60
C ILE A 98 -8.33 -14.38 -6.13
N LEU A 99 -9.51 -13.88 -6.45
CA LEU A 99 -10.59 -14.66 -7.05
C LEU A 99 -10.47 -14.69 -8.57
N HIS A 100 -10.21 -13.51 -9.16
CA HIS A 100 -10.09 -13.31 -10.59
C HIS A 100 -9.05 -12.23 -10.87
N GLU A 101 -8.29 -12.41 -11.94
CA GLU A 101 -7.27 -11.46 -12.38
C GLU A 101 -7.05 -11.59 -13.88
N ASP A 102 -7.41 -10.53 -14.60
CA ASP A 102 -7.06 -10.33 -15.99
C ASP A 102 -6.63 -8.87 -16.23
N GLU A 103 -6.49 -8.48 -17.50
CA GLU A 103 -6.05 -7.14 -17.88
C GLU A 103 -7.04 -6.03 -17.51
N HIS A 104 -8.33 -6.32 -17.29
CA HIS A 104 -9.41 -5.34 -17.12
C HIS A 104 -10.04 -5.36 -15.72
N LEU A 105 -9.97 -6.51 -15.04
CA LEU A 105 -10.69 -6.80 -13.82
C LEU A 105 -9.81 -7.62 -12.87
N ILE A 106 -9.62 -7.08 -11.66
CA ILE A 106 -9.07 -7.84 -10.53
C ILE A 106 -10.11 -7.90 -9.42
N ILE A 107 -10.43 -9.10 -8.98
CA ILE A 107 -11.31 -9.34 -7.82
C ILE A 107 -10.48 -9.95 -6.69
N LEU A 108 -10.41 -9.22 -5.58
CA LEU A 108 -9.73 -9.63 -4.36
C LEU A 108 -10.74 -10.00 -3.29
N THR A 109 -10.74 -11.27 -2.89
CA THR A 109 -11.56 -11.80 -1.80
C THR A 109 -11.09 -13.20 -1.43
N THR A 110 -11.58 -13.73 -0.31
CA THR A 110 -11.37 -15.12 0.11
C THR A 110 -12.67 -15.91 0.00
N LYS A 111 -12.56 -17.26 -0.01
CA LYS A 111 -13.74 -18.13 0.08
C LYS A 111 -14.58 -17.85 1.33
N ASN A 112 -13.93 -17.55 2.45
CA ASN A 112 -14.63 -17.19 3.69
C ASN A 112 -15.37 -15.85 3.56
N ASN A 113 -14.75 -14.84 2.96
CA ASN A 113 -15.40 -13.56 2.71
C ASN A 113 -16.64 -13.70 1.84
N LEU A 114 -16.57 -14.52 0.78
CA LEU A 114 -17.74 -14.84 -0.07
C LEU A 114 -18.84 -15.54 0.72
N SER A 115 -18.49 -16.51 1.57
CA SER A 115 -19.45 -17.19 2.43
C SER A 115 -20.18 -16.23 3.38
N ILE A 116 -19.44 -15.29 3.98
CA ILE A 116 -20.03 -14.24 4.83
C ILE A 116 -20.95 -13.36 3.99
N LEU A 117 -20.51 -12.91 2.82
CA LEU A 117 -21.28 -12.05 1.94
C LEU A 117 -22.62 -12.74 1.55
N LYS A 118 -22.59 -14.00 1.12
CA LYS A 118 -23.79 -14.80 0.78
C LYS A 118 -24.78 -14.96 1.93
N GLN A 119 -24.29 -15.19 3.16
CA GLN A 119 -25.15 -15.37 4.33
C GLN A 119 -25.84 -14.06 4.77
N ASN A 120 -25.31 -12.91 4.35
CA ASN A 120 -25.84 -11.61 4.72
C ASN A 120 -26.94 -11.14 3.77
N LYS A 121 -28.10 -10.81 4.34
CA LYS A 121 -29.27 -10.29 3.60
C LYS A 121 -29.03 -8.90 3.00
N HIS A 122 -28.14 -8.11 3.60
CA HIS A 122 -27.90 -6.73 3.22
C HIS A 122 -26.43 -6.56 2.86
N TRP A 123 -26.20 -6.11 1.62
CA TRP A 123 -24.88 -5.71 1.16
C TRP A 123 -24.82 -4.20 1.04
N PHE A 124 -23.64 -3.66 1.29
CA PHE A 124 -23.32 -2.27 1.04
C PHE A 124 -22.24 -2.24 -0.02
N ALA A 125 -22.26 -1.21 -0.85
CA ALA A 125 -21.26 -0.97 -1.87
C ALA A 125 -20.68 0.43 -1.69
N ASP A 126 -19.36 0.56 -1.84
CA ASP A 126 -18.66 1.84 -1.86
C ASP A 126 -17.67 1.88 -3.02
N VAL A 127 -17.51 3.06 -3.62
CA VAL A 127 -16.66 3.29 -4.80
C VAL A 127 -15.73 4.46 -4.57
N THR A 128 -14.44 4.25 -4.80
CA THR A 128 -13.44 5.33 -4.76
C THR A 128 -12.66 5.45 -6.07
N PHE A 129 -12.69 6.65 -6.64
CA PHE A 129 -11.94 7.02 -7.84
C PHE A 129 -10.60 7.70 -7.53
N LYS A 130 -10.45 8.27 -6.33
CA LYS A 130 -9.32 9.13 -5.97
C LYS A 130 -8.06 8.36 -5.59
N VAL A 131 -8.22 7.09 -5.20
CA VAL A 131 -7.16 6.25 -4.63
C VAL A 131 -7.08 4.95 -5.42
N CYS A 132 -7.00 5.07 -6.75
CA CYS A 132 -6.81 3.94 -7.64
C CYS A 132 -5.39 3.99 -8.24
N ALA A 133 -4.83 2.83 -8.57
CA ALA A 133 -3.57 2.77 -9.29
C ALA A 133 -3.76 3.33 -10.71
N ASP A 134 -2.70 3.90 -11.31
CA ASP A 134 -2.80 4.63 -12.60
C ASP A 134 -3.45 3.82 -13.74
N ASN A 135 -3.41 2.49 -13.66
CA ASN A 135 -3.98 1.59 -14.66
C ASN A 135 -5.47 1.26 -14.44
N TYR A 136 -6.07 1.68 -13.33
CA TYR A 136 -7.45 1.38 -12.97
C TYR A 136 -8.24 2.66 -12.71
N TYR A 137 -9.49 2.68 -13.16
CA TYR A 137 -10.37 3.82 -13.03
C TYR A 137 -10.98 3.93 -11.64
N GLN A 138 -11.27 2.79 -11.00
CA GLN A 138 -11.95 2.77 -9.71
C GLN A 138 -11.62 1.54 -8.88
N LEU A 139 -11.70 1.72 -7.56
CA LEU A 139 -11.80 0.65 -6.59
C LEU A 139 -13.25 0.58 -6.10
N PHE A 140 -13.93 -0.51 -6.44
CA PHE A 140 -15.27 -0.85 -5.97
C PHE A 140 -15.15 -1.87 -4.83
N THR A 141 -15.99 -1.75 -3.81
CA THR A 141 -15.95 -2.64 -2.64
C THR A 141 -17.35 -3.06 -2.22
N LEU A 142 -17.49 -4.35 -1.90
CA LEU A 142 -18.69 -4.90 -1.26
C LEU A 142 -18.44 -5.16 0.21
N HIS A 143 -19.44 -4.83 1.01
CA HIS A 143 -19.42 -4.96 2.45
C HIS A 143 -20.66 -5.70 2.94
N ALA A 144 -20.51 -6.34 4.10
CA ALA A 144 -21.63 -6.89 4.85
C ALA A 144 -21.53 -6.50 6.32
N MET A 145 -22.66 -6.63 7.03
CA MET A 145 -22.69 -6.41 8.47
C MET A 145 -22.32 -7.70 9.20
N MET A 146 -21.26 -7.68 9.98
CA MET A 146 -20.88 -8.77 10.88
C MET A 146 -20.83 -8.24 12.31
N THR A 147 -21.60 -8.84 13.22
CA THR A 147 -21.62 -8.46 14.64
C THR A 147 -21.78 -6.94 14.87
N ASN A 148 -22.75 -6.31 14.16
CA ASN A 148 -23.03 -4.87 14.19
C ASN A 148 -21.91 -3.95 13.65
N VAL A 149 -20.94 -4.50 12.92
CA VAL A 149 -19.88 -3.73 12.24
C VAL A 149 -19.97 -3.99 10.74
N ILE A 150 -19.80 -2.95 9.93
CA ILE A 150 -19.72 -3.08 8.47
C ILE A 150 -18.27 -3.39 8.11
N ILE A 151 -18.05 -4.52 7.43
CA ILE A 151 -16.72 -4.97 7.00
C ILE A 151 -16.68 -5.14 5.49
N SER A 152 -15.57 -4.71 4.87
CA SER A 152 -15.28 -4.97 3.46
C SER A 152 -14.90 -6.43 3.26
N LEU A 153 -15.51 -7.07 2.26
CA LEU A 153 -15.35 -8.51 1.99
C LEU A 153 -14.84 -8.79 0.58
N VAL A 154 -15.23 -7.97 -0.39
CA VAL A 154 -14.80 -8.07 -1.79
C VAL A 154 -14.29 -6.71 -2.23
N TYR A 155 -13.15 -6.73 -2.90
CA TYR A 155 -12.54 -5.55 -3.50
C TYR A 155 -12.36 -5.81 -4.99
N GLU A 156 -12.59 -4.77 -5.78
CA GLU A 156 -12.61 -4.86 -7.22
C GLU A 156 -11.86 -3.66 -7.81
N LEU A 157 -10.91 -3.94 -8.69
CA LEU A 157 -10.22 -2.94 -9.49
C LEU A 157 -10.70 -3.05 -10.93
N LEU A 158 -11.31 -1.97 -11.43
CA LEU A 158 -11.86 -1.87 -12.78
C LEU A 158 -11.16 -0.79 -13.60
N ILE A 159 -10.97 -1.05 -14.89
CA ILE A 159 -10.50 -0.07 -15.87
C ILE A 159 -11.63 0.87 -16.34
N GLY A 160 -12.89 0.47 -16.15
CA GLY A 160 -14.07 1.23 -16.56
C GLY A 160 -15.04 1.56 -15.40
N LYS A 161 -16.19 2.14 -15.77
CA LYS A 161 -17.31 2.48 -14.87
C LYS A 161 -18.69 2.32 -15.55
N SER A 162 -18.72 1.65 -16.68
CA SER A 162 -19.93 1.35 -17.42
C SER A 162 -20.72 0.27 -16.69
N SER A 163 -22.01 0.13 -17.02
CA SER A 163 -22.81 -0.97 -16.48
C SER A 163 -22.25 -2.34 -16.86
N ASP A 164 -21.59 -2.45 -18.02
CA ASP A 164 -20.99 -3.69 -18.50
C ASP A 164 -19.81 -4.12 -17.61
N ASP A 165 -18.97 -3.16 -17.19
CA ASP A 165 -17.86 -3.41 -16.27
C ASP A 165 -18.34 -4.04 -14.96
N TYR A 166 -19.41 -3.48 -14.37
CA TYR A 166 -20.00 -4.03 -13.16
C TYR A 166 -20.69 -5.38 -13.38
N ASN A 167 -21.33 -5.58 -14.54
CA ASN A 167 -21.96 -6.85 -14.87
C ASN A 167 -20.92 -7.98 -14.94
N GLN A 168 -19.79 -7.74 -15.61
CA GLN A 168 -18.68 -8.70 -15.68
C GLN A 168 -18.18 -9.08 -14.29
N PHE A 169 -18.06 -8.11 -13.39
CA PHE A 169 -17.72 -8.37 -12.00
C PHE A 169 -18.73 -9.25 -11.26
N PHE A 170 -20.01 -8.90 -11.32
CA PHE A 170 -21.04 -9.67 -10.65
C PHE A 170 -21.17 -11.08 -11.24
N GLU A 171 -21.01 -11.24 -12.55
CA GLU A 171 -20.93 -12.55 -13.21
C GLU A 171 -19.80 -13.40 -12.63
N LYS A 172 -18.57 -12.87 -12.59
CA LYS A 172 -17.41 -13.59 -12.01
C LYS A 172 -17.59 -13.91 -10.53
N LEU A 173 -18.25 -13.02 -9.79
CA LEU A 173 -18.55 -13.21 -8.37
C LEU A 173 -19.56 -14.35 -8.15
N PHE A 174 -20.60 -14.43 -9.00
CA PHE A 174 -21.68 -15.41 -8.88
C PHE A 174 -21.36 -16.77 -9.52
N GLU A 175 -20.38 -16.85 -10.43
CA GLU A 175 -19.87 -18.11 -10.98
C GLU A 175 -19.23 -19.02 -9.92
N GLN A 176 -18.87 -18.49 -8.76
CA GLN A 176 -18.20 -19.25 -7.72
C GLN A 176 -19.15 -20.25 -7.07
N ASP A 177 -18.73 -21.51 -6.92
CA ASP A 177 -19.51 -22.59 -6.28
C ASP A 177 -20.06 -22.25 -4.87
N ASN A 178 -19.48 -21.23 -4.24
CA ASN A 178 -19.87 -20.74 -2.93
C ASN A 178 -20.93 -19.62 -2.96
N PHE A 179 -21.36 -19.15 -4.13
CA PHE A 179 -22.41 -18.15 -4.30
C PHE A 179 -23.80 -18.75 -4.55
#